data_AF-A0A317YWF2-F1
#
_entry.id   AF-A0A317YWF2-F1
#
_cell.length_a   1.000
_cell.length_b   1.000
_cell.length_c   1.000
_cell.angle_alpha   90.00
_cell.angle_beta   90.00
_cell.angle_gamma   90.00
#
_symmetry.space_group_name_H-M   'P 1'
#
loop_
_entity.id
_entity.type
_entity.pdbx_description
1 polymer ?
#
loop_
_entity_poly.entity_id
_entity_poly.type
_entity_poly.pdbx_seq_one_letter_code
_entity_poly.pdbx_strand_id
1 'polypeptide(L)'
;MKKLMKINTSHHQFGYDEKPTGLVLGELVHFYDAFNREGYTMDIYINESDTPIDSVSLNKLMLDRATKTYYEGAHFMALLKKCATYYSRKSKNV
;
A
#
# COMPACT_ATOMS: atom_id res chain seq x y z
N MET A 1 -20.04 10.64 2.92
CA MET A 1 -18.63 10.40 2.54
C MET A 1 -18.37 8.91 2.66
N LYS A 2 -18.03 8.22 1.57
CA LYS A 2 -17.83 6.76 1.58
C LYS A 2 -16.39 6.45 1.98
N LYS A 3 -16.18 5.45 2.84
CA LYS A 3 -14.86 5.06 3.34
C LYS A 3 -14.51 3.65 2.92
N LEU A 4 -13.25 3.44 2.53
CA LEU A 4 -12.66 2.15 2.23
C LEU A 4 -11.51 1.89 3.17
N MET A 5 -11.31 0.62 3.48
CA MET A 5 -10.18 0.15 4.26
C MET A 5 -9.37 -0.82 3.41
N LYS A 6 -8.07 -0.58 3.31
CA LYS A 6 -7.12 -1.48 2.65
C LYS A 6 -6.06 -1.90 3.68
N ILE A 7 -5.88 -3.21 3.87
CA ILE A 7 -4.76 -3.76 4.66
C ILE A 7 -3.67 -4.28 3.71
N ASN A 8 -2.46 -3.74 3.83
CA ASN A 8 -1.26 -4.15 3.10
C ASN A 8 -0.54 -5.30 3.80
N THR A 9 0.26 -6.02 3.00
CA THR A 9 1.20 -7.00 3.54
C THR A 9 2.29 -6.31 4.34
N SER A 10 2.73 -6.94 5.42
CA SER A 10 3.99 -6.65 6.10
C SER A 10 5.09 -7.68 5.80
N HIS A 11 4.75 -8.75 5.06
CA HIS A 11 5.69 -9.81 4.71
C HIS A 11 6.61 -9.38 3.58
N HIS A 12 7.91 -9.62 3.75
CA HIS A 12 8.97 -9.17 2.86
C HIS A 12 9.68 -10.30 2.10
N GLN A 13 9.26 -11.56 2.27
CA GLN A 13 9.85 -12.71 1.59
C GLN A 13 8.82 -13.79 1.23
N PHE A 14 9.12 -14.60 0.21
CA PHE A 14 8.27 -15.73 -0.21
C PHE A 14 8.52 -16.98 0.63
N GLY A 15 7.55 -17.34 1.49
CA GLY A 15 7.62 -18.57 2.26
C GLY A 15 8.86 -18.65 3.15
N TYR A 16 9.58 -19.77 3.07
CA TYR A 16 10.84 -19.99 3.79
C TYR A 16 12.08 -19.62 2.98
N ASP A 17 11.93 -19.23 1.73
CA ASP A 17 13.05 -18.84 0.88
C ASP A 17 13.43 -17.37 1.16
N GLU A 18 14.71 -17.03 1.02
CA GLU A 18 15.20 -15.64 1.18
C GLU A 18 14.84 -14.73 0.00
N LYS A 19 13.93 -15.16 -0.89
CA LYS A 19 13.54 -14.36 -2.06
C LYS A 19 12.69 -13.17 -1.61
N PRO A 20 13.15 -11.92 -1.81
CA PRO A 20 12.40 -10.74 -1.39
C PRO A 20 11.09 -10.59 -2.15
N THR A 21 10.06 -10.10 -1.45
CA THR A 21 8.77 -9.71 -2.03
C THR A 21 8.13 -8.61 -1.19
N GLY A 22 6.92 -8.20 -1.52
CA GLY A 22 6.16 -7.23 -0.76
C GLY A 22 4.88 -6.83 -1.48
N LEU A 23 4.44 -5.62 -1.19
CA LEU A 23 3.35 -4.96 -1.90
C LEU A 23 3.73 -4.72 -3.36
N VAL A 24 2.89 -5.20 -4.28
CA VAL A 24 2.95 -4.79 -5.69
C VAL A 24 2.37 -3.38 -5.80
N LEU A 25 3.21 -2.38 -6.05
CA LEU A 25 2.81 -0.97 -5.95
C LEU A 25 1.69 -0.58 -6.94
N GLY A 26 1.76 -1.11 -8.16
CA GLY A 26 0.76 -0.85 -9.21
C GLY A 26 -0.65 -1.24 -8.80
N GLU A 27 -0.81 -2.42 -8.19
CA GLU A 27 -2.12 -2.92 -7.73
C GLU A 27 -2.76 -1.97 -6.71
N LEU A 28 -1.97 -1.47 -5.75
CA LEU A 28 -2.47 -0.52 -4.77
C LEU A 28 -2.80 0.82 -5.41
N VAL A 29 -1.92 1.34 -6.27
CA VAL A 29 -2.12 2.66 -6.87
C VAL A 29 -3.34 2.68 -7.78
N HIS A 30 -3.56 1.66 -8.61
CA HIS A 30 -4.73 1.60 -9.48
C HIS A 30 -6.03 1.57 -8.68
N PHE A 31 -6.06 0.79 -7.60
CA PHE A 31 -7.19 0.75 -6.70
C PHE A 31 -7.40 2.10 -6.00
N TYR A 32 -6.35 2.69 -5.43
CA TYR A 32 -6.39 3.98 -4.73
C TYR A 32 -6.86 5.12 -5.65
N ASP A 33 -6.26 5.25 -6.84
CA ASP A 33 -6.61 6.29 -7.81
C ASP A 33 -8.06 6.16 -8.28
N ALA A 34 -8.49 4.95 -8.65
CA ALA A 34 -9.86 4.72 -9.11
C ALA A 34 -10.91 5.16 -8.09
N PHE A 35 -10.74 4.79 -6.82
CA PHE A 35 -11.72 5.10 -5.78
C PHE A 35 -11.66 6.55 -5.29
N ASN A 36 -10.48 7.19 -5.29
CA ASN A 36 -10.39 8.60 -4.95
C ASN A 36 -11.11 9.48 -5.97
N ARG A 37 -11.02 9.16 -7.27
CA ARG A 37 -11.76 9.88 -8.32
C ARG A 37 -13.28 9.80 -8.13
N GLU A 38 -13.77 8.70 -7.56
CA GLU A 38 -15.17 8.49 -7.21
C GLU A 38 -15.57 9.08 -5.83
N GLY A 39 -14.68 9.86 -5.21
CA GLY A 39 -14.95 10.55 -3.94
C GLY A 39 -14.95 9.65 -2.70
N TYR A 40 -14.31 8.48 -2.78
CA TYR A 40 -14.06 7.65 -1.60
C TYR A 40 -12.81 8.13 -0.86
N THR A 41 -12.82 7.99 0.45
CA THR A 41 -11.62 8.15 1.28
C THR A 41 -11.10 6.77 1.65
N MET A 42 -9.82 6.50 1.37
CA MET A 42 -9.19 5.21 1.67
C MET A 42 -8.24 5.33 2.87
N ASP A 43 -8.52 4.56 3.91
CA ASP A 43 -7.60 4.35 5.02
C ASP A 43 -6.74 3.12 4.72
N ILE A 44 -5.41 3.29 4.66
CA ILE A 44 -4.44 2.21 4.44
C ILE A 44 -3.87 1.77 5.79
N TYR A 45 -3.80 0.46 5.99
CA TYR A 45 -3.29 -0.19 7.20
C TYR A 45 -2.25 -1.25 6.86
N ILE A 46 -1.46 -1.64 7.86
CA ILE A 46 -0.58 -2.81 7.85
C ILE A 46 -0.83 -3.68 9.07
N ASN A 47 -0.47 -4.95 9.02
CA ASN A 47 -0.56 -5.81 10.20
C ASN A 47 0.56 -5.52 11.21
N GLU A 48 1.76 -5.19 10.73
CA GLU A 48 2.97 -5.05 11.57
C GLU A 48 3.63 -3.68 11.36
N SER A 49 4.97 -3.60 11.27
CA SER A 49 5.73 -2.35 11.38
C SER A 49 6.04 -1.64 10.06
N ASP A 50 6.02 -2.34 8.92
CA ASP A 50 6.34 -1.74 7.62
C ASP A 50 5.53 -2.35 6.47
N THR A 51 5.42 -1.61 5.36
CA THR A 51 4.94 -2.13 4.06
C THR A 51 6.15 -2.29 3.13
N PRO A 52 6.77 -3.48 3.05
CA PRO A 52 7.79 -3.72 2.03
C PRO A 52 7.15 -3.57 0.65
N ILE A 53 7.83 -2.90 -0.28
CA ILE A 53 7.41 -2.84 -1.68
C ILE A 53 8.20 -3.88 -2.46
N ASP A 54 7.50 -4.68 -3.27
CA ASP A 54 8.16 -5.62 -4.14
C ASP A 54 8.98 -4.86 -5.19
N SER A 55 10.31 -5.04 -5.16
CA SER A 55 11.23 -4.36 -6.09
C SER A 55 10.91 -4.63 -7.57
N VAL A 56 10.35 -5.81 -7.90
CA VAL A 56 9.94 -6.14 -9.28
C VAL A 56 8.81 -5.22 -9.74
N SER A 57 7.91 -4.82 -8.82
CA SER A 57 6.83 -3.89 -9.13
C SER A 57 7.31 -2.45 -9.41
N LEU A 58 8.57 -2.13 -9.09
CA LEU A 58 9.21 -0.85 -9.37
C LEU A 58 10.03 -0.84 -10.66
N ASN A 59 10.12 -1.96 -11.38
CA ASN A 59 10.85 -2.01 -12.64
C ASN A 59 10.14 -1.17 -13.71
N LYS A 60 10.93 -0.64 -14.66
CA LYS A 60 10.42 0.24 -15.74
C LYS A 60 9.26 -0.35 -16.55
N LEU A 61 9.18 -1.68 -16.66
CA LEU A 61 8.10 -2.37 -17.38
C LEU A 61 6.81 -2.47 -16.56
N MET A 62 6.90 -2.43 -15.23
CA MET A 62 5.76 -2.54 -14.31
C MET A 62 5.25 -1.18 -13.83
N LEU A 63 6.12 -0.16 -13.78
CA LEU A 63 5.75 1.20 -13.44
C LEU A 63 5.10 1.91 -14.63
N ASP A 64 3.77 1.80 -14.72
CA ASP A 64 3.02 2.67 -15.62
C ASP A 64 3.03 4.13 -15.14
N ARG A 65 2.45 5.00 -15.97
CA ARG A 65 2.43 6.45 -15.71
C ARG A 65 1.77 6.81 -14.37
N ALA A 66 0.65 6.18 -14.04
CA ALA A 66 -0.07 6.48 -12.81
C ALA A 66 0.74 6.01 -11.61
N THR A 67 1.19 4.75 -11.61
CA THR A 67 2.02 4.18 -10.53
C THR A 67 3.30 4.99 -10.33
N LYS A 68 3.98 5.39 -11.41
CA LYS A 68 5.17 6.25 -11.34
C LYS A 68 4.88 7.61 -10.68
N THR A 69 3.78 8.26 -11.05
CA THR A 69 3.39 9.56 -10.48
C THR A 69 3.19 9.46 -8.96
N TYR A 70 2.53 8.41 -8.50
CA TYR A 70 2.32 8.17 -7.07
C TYR A 70 3.61 7.77 -6.34
N TYR A 71 4.47 6.96 -7.00
CA TYR A 71 5.76 6.56 -6.45
C TYR A 71 6.71 7.74 -6.23
N GLU A 72 6.75 8.68 -7.17
CA GLU A 72 7.56 9.90 -7.08
C GLU A 72 6.89 10.97 -6.16
N GLY A 73 5.60 10.78 -5.82
CA GLY A 73 4.82 11.68 -4.99
C GLY A 73 5.08 11.51 -3.49
N ALA A 74 5.76 12.48 -2.88
CA ALA A 74 6.10 12.45 -1.45
C ALA A 74 4.89 12.27 -0.51
N HIS A 75 3.73 12.83 -0.86
CA HIS A 75 2.52 12.71 -0.03
C HIS A 75 2.01 11.26 0.06
N PHE A 76 1.88 10.59 -1.09
CA PHE A 76 1.39 9.21 -1.13
C PHE A 76 2.38 8.24 -0.50
N MET A 77 3.68 8.42 -0.77
CA MET A 77 4.71 7.59 -0.15
C MET A 77 4.80 7.82 1.37
N ALA A 78 4.56 9.04 1.85
CA ALA A 78 4.46 9.32 3.28
C ALA A 78 3.21 8.66 3.91
N LEU A 79 2.07 8.63 3.21
CA LEU A 79 0.88 7.88 3.64
C LEU A 79 1.20 6.39 3.80
N LEU A 80 1.89 5.80 2.81
CA LEU A 80 2.27 4.39 2.84
C LEU A 80 3.24 4.08 3.99
N LYS A 81 4.24 4.95 4.22
CA LYS A 81 5.23 4.80 5.31
C LYS A 81 4.63 5.01 6.71
N LYS A 82 3.62 5.87 6.83
CA LYS A 82 2.96 6.21 8.11
C LYS A 82 1.65 5.47 8.34
N CYS A 83 1.34 4.47 7.51
CA CYS A 83 0.07 3.76 7.62
C CYS A 83 -0.04 3.08 9.00
N ALA A 84 -1.24 3.13 9.58
CA ALA A 84 -1.44 2.64 10.94
C ALA A 84 -1.44 1.11 10.98
N THR A 85 -1.07 0.54 12.12
CA THR A 85 -1.25 -0.91 12.32
C THR A 85 -2.73 -1.23 12.49
N TYR A 86 -3.22 -2.29 11.85
CA TYR A 86 -4.61 -2.71 11.89
C TYR A 86 -5.06 -3.00 13.33
N TYR A 87 -4.21 -3.67 14.12
CA TYR A 87 -4.51 -4.03 15.50
C TYR A 87 -4.73 -2.81 16.40
N SER A 88 -4.05 -1.68 16.15
CA SER A 88 -4.27 -0.43 16.88
C SER A 88 -5.67 0.16 16.67
N ARG A 89 -6.31 -0.12 15.51
CA ARG A 89 -7.70 0.29 15.23
C ARG A 89 -8.69 -0.65 15.92
N LYS A 90 -8.44 -1.97 15.91
CA LYS A 90 -9.33 -2.95 16.53
C LYS A 90 -9.53 -2.67 18.03
N SER A 91 -8.45 -2.27 18.72
CA SER A 91 -8.50 -1.92 20.15
C SER A 91 -9.32 -0.66 20.48
N LYS A 92 -9.64 0.20 19.51
CA LYS A 92 -10.40 1.43 19.72
C LYS A 92 -11.92 1.26 19.53
N ASN A 93 -12.34 0.09 19.06
CA ASN A 93 -13.74 -0.24 18.78
C ASN A 93 -14.25 -1.38 19.69
N VAL A 94 -13.55 -1.65 20.80
CA VAL A 94 -13.97 -2.56 21.88
C VAL A 94 -14.17 -1.73 23.13
#